data_AF-A0A7C5C7M4-F1
#
_entry.id   AF-A0A7C5C7M4-F1
#
_cell.length_a   1.000
_cell.length_b   1.000
_cell.length_c   1.000
_cell.angle_alpha   90.00
_cell.angle_beta   90.00
_cell.angle_gamma   90.00
#
_symmetry.space_group_name_H-M   'P 1'
#
loop_
_entity.id
_entity.type
_entity.pdbx_description
1 polymer ?
#
loop_
_entity_poly.entity_id
_entity_poly.type
_entity_poly.pdbx_seq_one_letter_code
_entity_poly.pdbx_strand_id
1 'polypeptide(L)'
;MSRFDIPVLGAPRRTNPIALRGDIRFVSDDERLLYDPHFSASEGCPSQSEPEGFEVAGPRREIFFDPEHTRAAIVTCGGLCPGINAVIRALVLQLWFIYGCRDILGIRYGYHGLGRAREAPRALTPADVGDIHRQGGTVLGSS
;
A
#
# COMPACT_ATOMS: atom_id res chain seq x y z
N MET A 1 2.35 -10.80 21.16
CA MET A 1 1.91 -10.26 19.86
C MET A 1 0.41 -10.11 19.96
N SER A 2 -0.06 -8.87 19.87
CA SER A 2 -1.47 -8.56 19.74
C SER A 2 -2.01 -9.17 18.45
N ARG A 3 -3.29 -9.50 18.41
CA ARG A 3 -3.98 -9.97 17.20
C ARG A 3 -3.86 -8.98 16.03
N PHE A 4 -3.63 -7.70 16.32
CA PHE A 4 -3.59 -6.61 15.36
C PHE A 4 -2.19 -6.17 14.93
N ASP A 5 -1.13 -6.84 15.40
CA ASP A 5 0.24 -6.52 15.02
C ASP A 5 0.48 -6.86 13.54
N ILE A 6 1.05 -5.92 12.78
CA ILE A 6 1.41 -6.10 11.37
C ILE A 6 2.87 -6.57 11.30
N PRO A 7 3.19 -7.67 10.57
CA PRO A 7 4.56 -8.12 10.41
C PRO A 7 5.38 -7.12 9.61
N VAL A 8 6.61 -6.87 10.07
CA VAL A 8 7.59 -6.02 9.38
C VAL A 8 8.76 -6.85 8.84
N LEU A 9 9.35 -6.40 7.73
CA LEU A 9 10.46 -7.09 7.07
C LEU A 9 11.81 -6.88 7.79
N GLY A 10 11.88 -5.92 8.71
CA GLY A 10 13.07 -5.55 9.47
C GLY A 10 13.08 -4.04 9.79
N ALA A 11 14.16 -3.57 10.39
CA ALA A 11 14.29 -2.15 10.76
C ALA A 11 14.38 -1.25 9.51
N PRO A 12 13.59 -0.16 9.42
CA PRO A 12 13.73 0.83 8.36
C PRO A 12 15.06 1.58 8.51
N ARG A 13 15.71 1.89 7.39
CA ARG A 13 17.04 2.54 7.39
C ARG A 13 17.20 3.60 6.31
N ARG A 14 16.15 3.87 5.55
CA ARG A 14 16.16 4.84 4.44
C ARG A 14 15.18 5.95 4.77
N THR A 15 15.61 7.20 4.65
CA THR A 15 14.69 8.33 4.76
C THR A 15 13.63 8.24 3.66
N ASN A 16 12.37 8.44 4.03
CA ASN A 16 11.27 8.41 3.07
C ASN A 16 11.38 9.61 2.12
N PRO A 17 11.45 9.42 0.78
CA PRO A 17 11.53 10.52 -0.18
C PRO A 17 10.38 11.52 -0.10
N ILE A 18 9.23 11.10 0.44
CA ILE A 18 8.07 11.97 0.64
C ILE A 18 8.39 13.14 1.58
N ALA A 19 9.37 12.98 2.50
CA ALA A 19 9.83 14.02 3.41
C ALA A 19 10.40 15.25 2.68
N LEU A 20 10.83 15.10 1.43
CA LEU A 20 11.38 16.18 0.62
C LEU A 20 10.30 17.01 -0.09
N ARG A 21 9.02 16.60 -0.01
CA ARG A 21 7.92 17.19 -0.79
C ARG A 21 7.06 18.21 -0.04
N GLY A 22 7.39 18.52 1.20
CA GLY A 22 6.73 19.55 2.00
C GLY A 22 6.38 19.07 3.41
N ASP A 23 5.52 19.84 4.08
CA ASP A 23 5.03 19.49 5.41
C ASP A 23 4.01 18.36 5.35
N ILE A 24 4.47 17.16 5.72
CA ILE A 24 3.67 15.94 5.74
C ILE A 24 3.58 15.44 7.18
N ARG A 25 2.36 15.10 7.59
CA ARG A 25 2.13 14.37 8.83
C ARG A 25 2.62 12.94 8.67
N PHE A 26 3.76 12.64 9.28
CA PHE A 26 4.21 11.27 9.46
C PHE A 26 3.41 10.60 10.56
N VAL A 27 3.14 9.31 10.38
CA VAL A 27 2.47 8.47 11.37
C VAL A 27 3.54 7.64 12.08
N SER A 28 3.42 7.54 13.40
CA SER A 28 4.36 6.78 14.22
C SER A 28 3.93 5.33 14.40
N ASP A 29 4.88 4.42 14.61
CA ASP A 29 4.61 2.99 14.78
C ASP A 29 3.94 2.64 16.12
N ASP A 30 3.84 3.60 17.04
CA ASP A 30 3.07 3.55 18.30
C ASP A 30 1.67 4.18 18.18
N GLU A 31 1.36 4.86 17.06
CA GLU A 31 0.00 5.40 16.85
C GLU A 31 -0.98 4.26 16.58
N ARG A 32 -2.03 4.16 17.40
CA ARG A 32 -3.06 3.12 17.32
C ARG A 32 -4.45 3.72 17.27
N LEU A 33 -5.30 3.13 16.43
CA LEU A 33 -6.74 3.37 16.44
C LEU A 33 -7.39 2.30 17.34
N LEU A 34 -8.14 2.72 18.35
CA LEU A 34 -8.84 1.79 19.23
C LEU A 34 -9.75 0.84 18.44
N TYR A 35 -9.68 -0.46 18.76
CA TYR A 35 -10.56 -1.46 18.17
C TYR A 35 -12.01 -1.21 18.56
N ASP A 36 -12.24 -1.00 19.87
CA ASP A 36 -13.52 -0.59 20.42
C ASP A 36 -13.40 0.85 20.94
N PRO A 37 -14.04 1.83 20.28
CA PRO A 37 -14.00 3.23 20.73
C PRO A 37 -15.00 3.51 21.88
N HIS A 38 -15.80 2.54 22.30
CA HIS A 38 -16.74 2.73 23.41
C HIS A 38 -16.00 2.68 24.76
N PHE A 39 -16.19 3.72 25.57
CA PHE A 39 -15.74 3.72 26.96
C PHE A 39 -16.84 4.27 27.86
N SER A 40 -16.97 3.72 29.07
CA SER A 40 -17.88 4.25 30.08
C SER A 40 -17.12 5.13 31.05
N ALA A 41 -17.56 6.39 31.21
CA ALA A 41 -16.96 7.33 32.16
C ALA A 41 -17.04 6.83 33.62
N SER A 42 -17.99 5.95 33.94
CA SER A 42 -18.14 5.36 35.28
C SER A 42 -17.21 4.17 35.56
N GLU A 43 -16.64 3.56 34.52
CA GLU A 43 -15.73 2.40 34.64
C GLU A 43 -14.25 2.81 34.74
N GLY A 44 -13.98 4.13 34.68
CA GLY A 44 -12.64 4.69 34.64
C GLY A 44 -11.99 4.58 33.25
N CYS A 45 -10.83 5.22 33.08
CA CYS A 45 -9.99 4.99 31.90
C CYS A 45 -9.58 3.50 31.89
N PRO A 46 -9.64 2.77 30.77
CA PRO A 46 -9.28 1.35 30.71
C PRO A 46 -7.95 1.11 31.43
N SER A 47 -8.03 0.37 32.52
CA SER A 47 -6.90 0.15 33.40
C SER A 47 -5.90 -0.82 32.78
N GLN A 48 -4.68 -0.34 32.55
CA GLN A 48 -3.38 -1.05 32.53
C GLN A 48 -3.12 -2.22 31.56
N SER A 49 -4.10 -2.73 30.81
CA SER A 49 -3.84 -3.51 29.60
C SER A 49 -3.88 -2.56 28.41
N GLU A 50 -2.78 -2.46 27.65
CA GLU A 50 -2.76 -1.68 26.39
C GLU A 50 -4.01 -2.04 25.57
N PRO A 51 -4.93 -1.09 25.33
CA PRO A 51 -6.17 -1.40 24.65
C PRO A 51 -5.87 -1.92 23.25
N GLU A 52 -6.56 -2.99 22.86
CA GLU A 52 -6.41 -3.54 21.53
C GLU A 52 -6.74 -2.47 20.48
N GLY A 53 -5.85 -2.32 19.49
CA GLY A 53 -5.99 -1.28 18.48
C GLY A 53 -5.33 -1.66 17.18
N PHE A 54 -5.85 -1.09 16.10
CA PHE A 54 -5.29 -1.21 14.76
C PHE A 54 -4.11 -0.24 14.59
N GLU A 55 -3.08 -0.69 13.88
CA GLU A 55 -2.01 0.19 13.43
C GLU A 55 -2.56 1.22 12.42
N VAL A 56 -2.18 2.50 12.60
CA VAL A 56 -2.61 3.56 11.69
C VAL A 56 -1.73 3.55 10.43
N ALA A 57 -2.37 3.42 9.26
CA ALA A 57 -1.69 3.54 7.98
C ALA A 57 -1.27 4.99 7.70
N GLY A 58 -0.11 5.18 7.09
CA GLY A 58 0.38 6.50 6.70
C GLY A 58 1.86 6.49 6.37
N PRO A 59 2.41 7.60 5.84
CA PRO A 59 3.83 7.68 5.58
C PRO A 59 4.62 7.58 6.88
N ARG A 60 5.62 6.70 6.91
CA ARG A 60 6.66 6.66 7.96
C ARG A 60 7.82 7.55 7.57
N ARG A 61 8.54 8.11 8.57
CA ARG A 61 9.73 8.96 8.33
C ARG A 61 10.84 8.19 7.63
N GLU A 62 10.95 6.92 7.98
CA GLU A 62 11.92 5.98 7.42
C GLU A 62 11.19 4.78 6.81
N ILE A 63 11.78 4.23 5.75
CA ILE A 63 11.26 3.08 5.01
C ILE A 63 12.34 1.99 4.91
N PHE A 64 11.88 0.77 4.67
CA PHE A 64 12.75 -0.41 4.59
C PHE A 64 13.47 -0.51 3.23
N PHE A 65 12.71 -0.36 2.15
CA PHE A 65 13.24 -0.51 0.80
C PHE A 65 13.95 0.76 0.33
N ASP A 66 14.97 0.58 -0.52
CA ASP A 66 15.53 1.65 -1.34
C ASP A 66 14.67 1.83 -2.59
N PRO A 67 13.88 2.93 -2.70
CA PRO A 67 12.85 3.03 -3.72
C PRO A 67 13.35 3.01 -5.17
N GLU A 68 14.52 3.61 -5.45
CA GLU A 68 15.07 3.68 -6.81
C GLU A 68 15.57 2.32 -7.31
N HIS A 69 15.98 1.45 -6.39
CA HIS A 69 16.44 0.09 -6.65
C HIS A 69 15.36 -0.97 -6.41
N THR A 70 14.13 -0.55 -6.10
CA THR A 70 13.00 -1.46 -5.87
C THR A 70 12.29 -1.77 -7.18
N ARG A 71 11.95 -3.05 -7.37
CA ARG A 71 11.00 -3.51 -8.37
C ARG A 71 9.65 -3.77 -7.72
N ALA A 72 8.60 -3.14 -8.22
CA ALA A 72 7.24 -3.30 -7.71
C ALA A 72 6.37 -4.05 -8.73
N ALA A 73 5.54 -4.98 -8.26
CA ALA A 73 4.57 -5.67 -9.10
C ALA A 73 3.15 -5.44 -8.59
N ILE A 74 2.22 -5.14 -9.51
CA ILE A 74 0.79 -4.94 -9.25
C ILE A 74 0.03 -6.08 -9.91
N VAL A 75 -0.83 -6.75 -9.14
CA VAL A 75 -1.70 -7.82 -9.62
C VAL A 75 -3.12 -7.58 -9.12
N THR A 76 -4.11 -7.88 -9.96
CA THR A 76 -5.53 -7.80 -9.59
C THR A 76 -6.15 -9.18 -9.73
N CYS A 77 -6.77 -9.68 -8.66
CA CYS A 77 -7.33 -11.03 -8.56
C CYS A 77 -8.80 -10.99 -8.15
N GLY A 78 -9.55 -12.07 -8.44
CA GLY A 78 -10.94 -12.24 -8.05
C GLY A 78 -11.94 -11.46 -8.92
N GLY A 79 -13.14 -11.25 -8.38
CA GLY A 79 -14.23 -10.56 -9.07
C GLY A 79 -13.93 -9.09 -9.37
N LEU A 80 -14.54 -8.55 -10.42
CA LEU A 80 -14.38 -7.15 -10.80
C LEU A 80 -15.19 -6.24 -9.87
N CYS A 81 -14.58 -5.14 -9.46
CA CYS A 81 -15.20 -4.09 -8.65
C CYS A 81 -14.89 -2.71 -9.28
N PRO A 82 -15.82 -1.75 -9.26
CA PRO A 82 -15.53 -0.38 -9.67
C PRO A 82 -14.32 0.20 -8.92
N GLY A 83 -13.43 0.89 -9.64
CA GLY A 83 -12.29 1.60 -9.04
C GLY A 83 -10.94 0.86 -9.08
N ILE A 84 -10.88 -0.40 -9.51
CA ILE A 84 -9.60 -1.15 -9.60
C ILE A 84 -8.57 -0.41 -10.47
N ASN A 85 -8.98 0.11 -11.63
CA ASN A 85 -8.10 0.91 -12.47
C ASN A 85 -7.64 2.22 -11.81
N ALA A 86 -8.47 2.83 -10.95
CA ALA A 86 -8.07 4.00 -10.18
C ALA A 86 -6.98 3.66 -9.15
N VAL A 87 -7.08 2.48 -8.51
CA VAL A 87 -6.06 1.95 -7.60
C VAL A 87 -4.74 1.68 -8.35
N ILE A 88 -4.78 0.98 -9.49
CA ILE A 88 -3.58 0.73 -10.31
C ILE A 88 -2.90 2.06 -10.67
N ARG A 89 -3.69 3.03 -11.16
CA ARG A 89 -3.18 4.37 -11.50
C ARG A 89 -2.53 5.06 -10.30
N ALA A 90 -3.20 5.09 -9.15
CA ALA A 90 -2.66 5.73 -7.95
C ALA A 90 -1.33 5.10 -7.51
N LEU A 91 -1.23 3.78 -7.51
CA LEU A 91 0.00 3.06 -7.17
C LEU A 91 1.14 3.39 -8.13
N VAL A 92 0.90 3.33 -9.44
CA VAL A 92 1.92 3.64 -10.45
C VAL A 92 2.41 5.08 -10.33
N LEU A 93 1.51 6.04 -10.16
CA LEU A 93 1.88 7.45 -10.02
C LEU A 93 2.66 7.71 -8.72
N GLN A 94 2.26 7.09 -7.61
CA GLN A 94 2.96 7.22 -6.33
C GLN A 94 4.37 6.63 -6.40
N LEU A 95 4.49 5.39 -6.90
CA LEU A 95 5.77 4.72 -7.09
C LEU A 95 6.71 5.55 -8.00
N TRP A 96 6.18 6.02 -9.12
CA TRP A 96 6.95 6.74 -10.14
C TRP A 96 7.35 8.15 -9.70
N PHE A 97 6.40 8.95 -9.23
CA PHE A 97 6.63 10.36 -8.96
C PHE A 97 7.11 10.63 -7.55
N ILE A 98 6.62 9.93 -6.53
CA ILE A 98 6.99 10.19 -5.14
C ILE A 98 8.23 9.39 -4.76
N TYR A 99 8.21 8.10 -5.06
CA TYR A 99 9.24 7.17 -4.63
C TYR A 99 10.35 6.97 -5.67
N GLY A 100 10.20 7.47 -6.91
CA GLY A 100 11.25 7.31 -7.94
C GLY A 100 11.45 5.88 -8.45
N CYS A 101 10.61 4.92 -8.04
CA CYS A 101 10.63 3.55 -8.53
C CYS A 101 10.20 3.53 -10.00
N ARG A 102 11.11 3.11 -10.89
CA ARG A 102 10.88 3.04 -12.35
C ARG A 102 10.56 1.64 -12.85
N ASP A 103 10.89 0.62 -12.08
CA ASP A 103 10.67 -0.79 -12.44
C ASP A 103 9.36 -1.27 -11.84
N ILE A 104 8.25 -0.95 -12.53
CA ILE A 104 6.90 -1.28 -12.12
C ILE A 104 6.28 -2.25 -13.13
N LEU A 105 5.85 -3.41 -12.64
CA LEU A 105 5.28 -4.48 -13.44
C LEU A 105 3.79 -4.67 -13.13
N GLY A 106 2.97 -4.77 -14.17
CA GLY A 106 1.59 -5.21 -14.11
C GLY A 106 1.50 -6.69 -14.44
N ILE A 107 1.09 -7.51 -13.48
CA ILE A 107 0.86 -8.93 -13.67
C ILE A 107 -0.54 -9.15 -14.22
N ARG A 108 -0.63 -9.88 -15.34
CA ARG A 108 -1.88 -10.06 -16.07
C ARG A 108 -2.67 -11.26 -15.58
N TYR A 109 -4.00 -11.13 -15.57
CA TYR A 109 -4.93 -12.22 -15.26
C TYR A 109 -4.71 -12.86 -13.88
N GLY A 110 -4.59 -12.02 -12.85
CA GLY A 110 -4.46 -12.47 -11.46
C GLY A 110 -3.26 -13.38 -11.19
N TYR A 111 -3.43 -14.36 -10.30
CA TYR A 111 -2.36 -15.29 -9.94
C TYR A 111 -1.92 -16.18 -11.10
N HIS A 112 -2.76 -16.36 -12.12
CA HIS A 112 -2.36 -17.09 -13.33
C HIS A 112 -1.13 -16.45 -13.99
N GLY A 113 -1.05 -15.12 -14.00
CA GLY A 113 0.08 -14.36 -14.54
C GLY A 113 1.38 -14.45 -13.74
N LEU A 114 1.31 -14.82 -12.45
CA LEU A 114 2.50 -15.02 -11.60
C LEU A 114 3.16 -16.39 -11.82
N GLY A 115 2.41 -17.37 -12.34
CA GLY A 115 2.91 -18.72 -12.61
C GLY A 115 3.74 -18.82 -13.88
N ARG A 116 3.81 -20.03 -14.47
CA ARG A 116 4.34 -20.23 -15.83
C ARG A 116 3.34 -19.71 -16.88
N ALA A 117 2.94 -18.46 -16.74
CA ALA A 117 2.04 -17.79 -17.65
C ALA A 117 2.69 -17.71 -19.04
N ARG A 118 1.86 -17.79 -20.08
CA ARG A 118 2.32 -17.55 -21.46
C ARG A 118 2.69 -16.09 -21.72
N GLU A 119 2.28 -15.19 -20.83
CA GLU A 119 2.32 -13.77 -21.05
C GLU A 119 3.23 -13.10 -20.05
N ALA A 120 4.20 -12.34 -20.56
CA ALA A 120 5.12 -11.60 -19.74
C ALA A 120 4.38 -10.51 -18.94
N PRO A 121 4.85 -10.20 -17.71
CA PRO A 121 4.46 -8.99 -17.01
C PRO A 121 4.60 -7.75 -17.90
N ARG A 122 3.62 -6.86 -17.84
CA ARG A 122 3.62 -5.61 -18.60
C ARG A 122 4.34 -4.53 -17.80
N ALA A 123 5.30 -3.83 -18.39
CA ALA A 123 5.85 -2.62 -17.76
C ALA A 123 4.75 -1.54 -17.65
N LEU A 124 4.66 -0.88 -16.49
CA LEU A 124 3.69 0.18 -16.23
C LEU A 124 4.40 1.51 -16.00
N THR A 125 4.03 2.50 -16.80
CA THR A 125 4.49 3.89 -16.67
C THR A 125 3.30 4.84 -16.44
N PRO A 126 3.52 6.11 -16.06
CA PRO A 126 2.45 7.10 -15.96
C PRO A 126 1.65 7.25 -17.25
N ALA A 127 2.28 7.07 -18.41
CA ALA A 127 1.60 7.11 -19.71
C ALA A 127 0.62 5.94 -19.87
N ASP A 128 0.98 4.74 -19.40
CA ASP A 128 0.11 3.55 -19.46
C ASP A 128 -1.15 3.69 -18.61
N VAL A 129 -1.08 4.47 -17.52
CA VAL A 129 -2.18 4.59 -16.53
C VAL A 129 -2.94 5.92 -16.60
N GLY A 130 -2.64 6.79 -17.56
CA GLY A 130 -3.19 8.15 -17.61
C GLY A 130 -4.72 8.21 -17.48
N ASP A 131 -5.41 7.46 -18.35
CA ASP A 131 -6.87 7.50 -18.49
C ASP A 131 -7.60 6.24 -18.01
N ILE A 132 -6.88 5.23 -17.51
CA ILE A 132 -7.49 3.93 -17.16
C ILE A 132 -8.55 4.04 -16.06
N HIS A 133 -8.45 5.05 -15.20
CA HIS A 133 -9.40 5.33 -14.13
C HIS A 133 -10.83 5.65 -14.64
N ARG A 134 -10.97 5.99 -15.93
CA ARG A 134 -12.27 6.23 -16.60
C ARG A 134 -12.89 4.94 -17.15
N GLN A 135 -12.16 3.83 -17.12
CA GLN A 135 -12.56 2.54 -17.68
C GLN A 135 -13.02 1.59 -16.58
N GLY A 136 -14.09 0.84 -16.84
CA GLY A 136 -14.53 -0.26 -15.98
C GLY A 136 -13.58 -1.45 -15.99
N GLY A 137 -13.71 -2.32 -14.98
CA GLY A 137 -12.87 -3.52 -14.85
C GLY A 137 -11.43 -3.22 -14.44
N THR A 138 -10.49 -4.01 -14.97
CA THR A 138 -9.04 -3.87 -14.75
C THR A 138 -8.28 -4.01 -16.06
N VAL A 139 -7.35 -3.09 -16.33
CA VAL A 139 -6.45 -3.15 -17.51
C VAL A 139 -5.45 -4.30 -17.46
N LEU A 140 -5.28 -4.93 -16.29
CA LEU A 140 -4.43 -6.11 -16.12
C LEU A 140 -5.22 -7.42 -16.30
N GLY A 141 -6.55 -7.37 -16.34
CA GLY A 141 -7.38 -8.57 -16.23
C GLY A 141 -7.35 -9.18 -14.82
N SER A 142 -8.25 -10.12 -14.57
CA SER A 142 -8.38 -10.80 -13.27
C SER A 142 -8.66 -12.29 -13.48
N SER A 143 -8.41 -13.09 -12.45
CA SER A 143 -8.70 -14.54 -12.37
C SER A 143 -9.31 -14.90 -11.03
#